data_AF-X5ZLZ3-F1
#
_entry.id   AF-X5ZLZ3-F1
#
_cell.length_a   1.000
_cell.length_b   1.000
_cell.length_c   1.000
_cell.angle_alpha   90.00
_cell.angle_beta   90.00
_cell.angle_gamma   90.00
#
_symmetry.space_group_name_H-M   'P 1'
#
loop_
_entity.id
_entity.type
_entity.pdbx_description
1 polymer ?
#
loop_
_entity_poly.entity_id
_entity_poly.type
_entity_poly.pdbx_seq_one_letter_code
_entity_poly.pdbx_strand_id
1 'polypeptide(L)'
;MSDQRPADMQSVLHQNIQALVEHRRQQEEHQGVQAWVAGVVSRFAGSMTFVYLHLAILVVWVLANLGAIPAVPAWDPTFVILAMVASVEAIFLSTFVLINQNRMAAHSERRAELDLQISLLNEHETTRLIEMVAALTARLNISTPADKELPELAENVDPQKVMTQIQQASEDQENA
;
A
#
# COMPACT_ATOMS: atom_id res chain seq x y z
N MET A 1 8.93 18.66 -49.85
CA MET A 1 8.22 17.53 -49.20
C MET A 1 8.30 17.76 -47.71
N SER A 2 7.31 18.47 -47.18
CA SER A 2 7.29 18.99 -45.80
C SER A 2 6.64 17.98 -44.86
N ASP A 3 7.47 17.54 -43.93
CA ASP A 3 7.25 16.90 -42.64
C ASP A 3 5.84 17.07 -42.04
N GLN A 4 5.07 15.98 -41.98
CA GLN A 4 3.78 15.89 -41.29
C GLN A 4 3.87 14.80 -40.21
N ARG A 5 4.24 15.19 -38.98
CA ARG A 5 3.71 14.65 -37.71
C ARG A 5 4.29 15.46 -36.54
N PRO A 6 3.44 16.20 -35.79
CA PRO A 6 3.21 15.82 -34.39
C PRO A 6 1.82 16.22 -33.80
N ALA A 7 0.78 16.44 -34.61
CA ALA A 7 -0.52 16.91 -34.11
C ALA A 7 -1.46 15.78 -33.59
N ASP A 8 -1.22 14.53 -33.99
CA ASP A 8 -2.16 13.42 -33.76
C ASP A 8 -1.98 12.75 -32.39
N MET A 9 -0.74 12.57 -31.92
CA MET A 9 -0.45 11.95 -30.62
C MET A 9 -0.96 12.80 -29.43
N GLN A 10 -0.90 14.13 -29.55
CA GLN A 10 -1.35 15.03 -28.49
C GLN A 10 -2.88 15.03 -28.35
N SER A 11 -3.62 14.87 -29.45
CA SER A 11 -5.10 14.84 -29.42
C SER A 11 -5.62 13.55 -28.78
N VAL A 12 -4.98 12.41 -29.10
CA VAL A 12 -5.29 11.09 -28.54
C VAL A 12 -4.92 11.04 -27.05
N LEU A 13 -3.80 11.65 -26.63
CA LEU A 13 -3.46 11.78 -25.21
C LEU A 13 -4.46 12.65 -24.45
N HIS A 14 -4.89 13.80 -25.01
CA HIS A 14 -5.88 14.66 -24.35
C HIS A 14 -7.25 13.98 -24.22
N GLN A 15 -7.71 13.24 -25.24
CA GLN A 15 -8.96 12.47 -25.17
C GLN A 15 -8.90 11.34 -24.15
N ASN A 16 -7.78 10.61 -24.08
CA ASN A 16 -7.61 9.53 -23.10
C ASN A 16 -7.51 10.08 -21.67
N ILE A 17 -6.83 11.21 -21.47
CA ILE A 17 -6.75 11.88 -20.17
C ILE A 17 -8.14 12.35 -19.73
N GLN A 18 -8.94 12.92 -20.62
CA GLN A 18 -10.31 13.33 -20.29
C GLN A 18 -11.20 12.13 -19.95
N ALA A 19 -11.07 11.01 -20.68
CA ALA A 19 -11.81 9.78 -20.37
C ALA A 19 -11.41 9.18 -19.00
N LEU A 20 -10.12 9.20 -18.67
CA LEU A 20 -9.62 8.75 -17.36
C LEU A 20 -10.05 9.66 -16.21
N VAL A 21 -10.07 10.97 -16.41
CA VAL A 21 -10.50 11.95 -15.41
C VAL A 21 -12.01 11.83 -15.16
N GLU A 22 -12.82 11.65 -16.21
CA GLU A 22 -14.26 11.45 -16.12
C GLU A 22 -14.60 10.13 -15.40
N HIS A 23 -13.89 9.05 -15.73
CA HIS A 23 -14.08 7.75 -15.08
C HIS A 23 -13.70 7.77 -13.59
N ARG A 24 -12.67 8.54 -13.22
CA ARG A 24 -12.25 8.70 -11.82
C ARG A 24 -13.27 9.54 -11.03
N ARG A 25 -13.81 10.59 -11.66
CA ARG A 25 -14.85 11.46 -11.08
C ARG A 25 -16.16 10.72 -10.81
N GLN A 26 -16.60 9.86 -11.72
CA GLN A 26 -17.81 9.04 -11.53
C GLN A 26 -17.65 8.00 -10.40
N GLN A 27 -16.44 7.50 -10.17
CA GLN A 27 -16.15 6.62 -9.03
C GLN A 27 -16.12 7.37 -7.69
N GLU A 28 -15.72 8.64 -7.70
CA GLU A 28 -15.71 9.51 -6.51
C GLU A 28 -17.13 9.91 -6.07
N GLU A 29 -18.07 10.09 -7.01
CA GLU A 29 -19.44 10.52 -6.71
C GLU A 29 -20.28 9.47 -5.95
N HIS A 30 -19.99 8.18 -6.12
CA HIS A 30 -20.68 7.11 -5.36
C HIS A 30 -20.06 6.78 -4.00
N GLN A 31 -18.93 7.42 -3.64
CA GLN A 31 -18.20 7.11 -2.40
C GLN A 31 -18.08 8.30 -1.44
N GLY A 32 -18.53 9.48 -1.82
CA GLY A 32 -18.14 10.76 -1.23
C GLY A 32 -18.11 10.85 0.30
N VAL A 33 -19.16 10.44 1.01
CA VAL A 33 -19.21 10.60 2.48
C VAL A 33 -18.49 9.46 3.20
N GLN A 34 -18.72 8.20 2.80
CA GLN A 34 -18.09 7.05 3.45
C GLN A 34 -16.59 6.99 3.17
N ALA A 35 -16.14 7.29 1.95
CA ALA A 35 -14.73 7.36 1.61
C ALA A 35 -14.03 8.57 2.25
N TRP A 36 -14.72 9.70 2.40
CA TRP A 36 -14.20 10.84 3.15
C TRP A 36 -14.02 10.50 4.63
N VAL A 37 -15.04 9.92 5.28
CA VAL A 37 -14.94 9.46 6.67
C VAL A 37 -13.84 8.41 6.80
N ALA A 38 -13.76 7.42 5.92
CA ALA A 38 -12.71 6.41 5.93
C ALA A 38 -11.31 7.01 5.73
N GLY A 39 -11.17 8.05 4.90
CA GLY A 39 -9.92 8.77 4.70
C GLY A 39 -9.46 9.54 5.95
N VAL A 40 -10.38 10.26 6.59
CA VAL A 40 -10.11 11.00 7.83
C VAL A 40 -9.79 10.04 8.97
N VAL A 41 -10.61 9.01 9.15
CA VAL A 41 -10.44 8.00 10.21
C VAL A 41 -9.15 7.21 10.03
N SER A 42 -8.80 6.82 8.80
CA SER A 42 -7.54 6.13 8.52
C SER A 42 -6.31 6.93 8.94
N ARG A 43 -6.31 8.23 8.63
CA ARG A 43 -5.20 9.13 8.97
C ARG A 43 -5.18 9.49 10.46
N PHE A 44 -6.34 9.51 11.10
CA PHE A 44 -6.52 9.85 12.50
C PHE A 44 -6.21 8.68 13.44
N ALA A 45 -6.75 7.50 13.16
CA ALA A 45 -6.54 6.27 13.94
C ALA A 45 -5.08 5.77 13.86
N GLY A 46 -4.38 6.07 12.77
CA GLY A 46 -2.95 5.76 12.63
C GLY A 46 -2.00 6.80 13.24
N SER A 47 -2.52 7.89 13.82
CA SER A 47 -1.69 9.00 14.32
C SER A 47 -1.55 8.98 15.85
N MET A 48 -0.32 9.22 16.33
CA MET A 48 -0.04 9.37 17.76
C MET A 48 -0.77 10.56 18.41
N THR A 49 -1.17 11.55 17.60
CA THR A 49 -1.96 12.70 18.06
C THR A 49 -3.30 12.28 18.67
N PHE A 50 -3.93 11.23 18.17
CA PHE A 50 -5.20 10.73 18.71
C PHE A 50 -5.03 10.23 20.15
N VAL A 51 -3.95 9.47 20.39
CA VAL A 51 -3.64 8.93 21.72
C VAL A 51 -3.41 10.05 22.73
N TYR A 52 -2.65 11.09 22.35
CA TYR A 52 -2.40 12.23 23.23
C TYR A 52 -3.68 13.02 23.53
N LEU A 53 -4.56 13.20 22.54
CA LEU A 53 -5.85 13.88 22.75
C LEU A 53 -6.74 13.09 23.70
N HIS A 54 -6.86 11.78 23.51
CA HIS A 54 -7.68 10.91 24.37
C HIS A 54 -7.12 10.87 25.80
N LEU A 55 -5.80 10.79 25.95
CA LEU A 55 -5.13 10.88 27.24
C LEU A 55 -5.39 12.24 27.93
N ALA A 56 -5.29 13.34 27.19
CA ALA A 56 -5.56 14.68 27.73
C ALA A 56 -7.01 14.82 28.21
N ILE A 57 -7.98 14.32 27.46
CA ILE A 57 -9.40 14.31 27.85
C ILE A 57 -9.59 13.52 29.15
N LEU A 58 -8.99 12.33 29.24
CA LEU A 58 -9.10 11.45 30.40
C LEU A 58 -8.47 12.11 31.65
N VAL A 59 -7.29 12.72 31.51
CA VAL A 59 -6.63 13.48 32.58
C VAL A 59 -7.47 14.67 33.03
N VAL A 60 -8.01 15.46 32.08
CA VAL A 60 -8.86 16.61 32.39
C VAL A 60 -10.13 16.17 33.12
N TRP A 61 -10.77 15.07 32.71
CA TRP A 61 -11.96 14.54 33.36
C TRP A 61 -11.69 14.09 34.80
N VAL A 62 -10.57 13.39 35.01
CA VAL A 62 -10.15 12.94 36.35
C VAL A 62 -9.87 14.14 37.24
N LEU A 63 -9.09 15.13 36.77
CA LEU A 63 -8.77 16.34 37.54
C LEU A 63 -10.02 17.16 37.88
N ALA A 64 -10.97 17.28 36.95
CA ALA A 64 -12.24 17.95 37.18
C ALA A 64 -13.08 17.26 38.28
N ASN A 65 -13.11 15.92 38.29
CA ASN A 65 -13.87 15.15 39.29
C ASN A 65 -13.14 14.97 40.63
N LEU A 66 -11.81 15.17 40.68
CA LEU A 66 -11.02 15.17 41.92
C LEU A 66 -11.17 16.45 42.75
N GLY A 67 -11.96 17.42 42.27
CA GLY A 67 -12.17 18.70 42.96
C GLY A 67 -11.01 19.69 42.78
N ALA A 68 -10.11 19.47 41.81
CA ALA A 68 -9.04 20.42 41.50
C ALA A 68 -9.57 21.74 40.88
N ILE A 69 -10.83 21.76 40.44
CA ILE A 69 -11.52 22.93 39.90
C ILE A 69 -12.61 23.37 40.89
N PRO A 70 -12.43 24.47 41.65
CA PRO A 70 -13.37 24.92 42.68
C PRO A 70 -14.78 25.26 42.17
N ALA A 71 -14.95 25.40 40.85
CA ALA A 71 -16.20 25.80 40.20
C ALA A 71 -17.07 24.63 39.71
N VAL A 72 -16.59 23.38 39.74
CA VAL A 72 -17.31 22.22 39.20
C VAL A 72 -17.53 21.19 40.32
N PRO A 73 -18.79 20.93 40.74
CA PRO A 73 -19.09 19.83 41.66
C PRO A 73 -18.69 18.49 41.04
N ALA A 74 -18.18 17.56 41.85
CA ALA A 74 -17.88 16.20 41.39
C ALA A 74 -19.18 15.51 40.91
N TRP A 75 -19.27 15.25 39.62
CA TRP A 75 -20.48 14.79 38.93
C TRP A 75 -20.38 13.33 38.49
N ASP A 76 -19.17 12.78 38.42
CA ASP A 76 -18.87 11.36 38.21
C ASP A 76 -17.90 10.83 39.31
N PRO A 77 -18.33 10.76 40.59
CA PRO A 77 -17.44 10.44 41.72
C PRO A 77 -16.88 9.01 41.69
N THR A 78 -17.60 8.09 41.04
CA THR A 78 -17.21 6.67 40.89
C THR A 78 -16.59 6.36 39.51
N PHE A 79 -16.46 7.36 38.64
CA PHE A 79 -15.94 7.22 37.27
C PHE A 79 -16.73 6.23 36.38
N VAL A 80 -17.97 5.89 36.76
CA VAL A 80 -18.79 4.90 36.04
C VAL A 80 -19.25 5.46 34.70
N ILE A 81 -19.55 6.76 34.64
CA ILE A 81 -19.98 7.41 33.40
C ILE A 81 -18.81 7.44 32.41
N LEU A 82 -17.61 7.85 32.87
CA LEU A 82 -16.39 7.80 32.06
C LEU A 82 -16.12 6.39 31.55
N ALA A 83 -16.19 5.38 32.41
CA ALA A 83 -15.94 3.99 32.02
C ALA A 83 -16.94 3.49 30.97
N MET A 84 -18.22 3.83 31.12
CA MET A 84 -19.26 3.44 30.16
C MET A 84 -19.02 4.08 28.78
N VAL A 85 -18.76 5.39 28.75
CA VAL A 85 -18.49 6.12 27.50
C VAL A 85 -17.22 5.61 26.83
N ALA A 86 -16.13 5.45 27.58
CA ALA A 86 -14.87 4.92 27.08
C ALA A 86 -15.02 3.49 26.51
N SER A 87 -15.85 2.65 27.12
CA SER A 87 -16.11 1.28 26.63
C SER A 87 -16.81 1.28 25.28
N VAL A 88 -17.83 2.13 25.11
CA VAL A 88 -18.52 2.28 23.82
C VAL A 88 -17.57 2.86 22.77
N GLU A 89 -16.80 3.89 23.12
CA GLU A 89 -15.80 4.50 22.25
C GLU A 89 -14.76 3.47 21.78
N ALA A 90 -14.26 2.62 22.68
CA ALA A 90 -13.28 1.59 22.35
C ALA A 90 -13.77 0.59 21.29
N ILE A 91 -15.06 0.21 21.31
CA ILE A 91 -15.65 -0.67 20.30
C ILE A 91 -15.65 0.00 18.92
N PHE A 92 -16.05 1.28 18.87
CA PHE A 92 -16.00 2.06 17.63
C PHE A 92 -14.56 2.20 17.12
N LEU A 93 -13.62 2.56 17.99
CA LEU A 93 -12.20 2.69 17.65
C LEU A 93 -11.62 1.39 17.12
N SER A 94 -11.87 0.26 17.79
CA SER A 94 -11.40 -1.05 17.35
C SER A 94 -11.94 -1.40 15.96
N THR A 95 -13.24 -1.15 15.72
CA THR A 95 -13.87 -1.39 14.42
C THR A 95 -13.26 -0.49 13.34
N PHE A 96 -13.04 0.79 13.64
CA PHE A 96 -12.39 1.72 12.73
C PHE A 96 -10.95 1.33 12.41
N VAL A 97 -10.19 0.90 13.42
CA VAL A 97 -8.82 0.37 13.25
C VAL A 97 -8.86 -0.88 12.37
N LEU A 98 -9.77 -1.81 12.61
CA LEU A 98 -9.89 -3.04 11.81
C LEU A 98 -10.24 -2.74 10.34
N ILE A 99 -11.19 -1.84 10.10
CA ILE A 99 -11.54 -1.39 8.74
C ILE A 99 -10.31 -0.75 8.07
N ASN A 100 -9.58 0.08 8.80
CA ASN A 100 -8.38 0.73 8.28
C ASN A 100 -7.27 -0.28 7.97
N GLN A 101 -7.03 -1.24 8.86
CA GLN A 101 -6.08 -2.34 8.67
C GLN A 101 -6.45 -3.17 7.45
N ASN A 102 -7.71 -3.58 7.30
CA ASN A 102 -8.18 -4.36 6.15
C ASN A 102 -7.98 -3.59 4.83
N ARG A 103 -8.25 -2.28 4.84
CA ARG A 103 -8.01 -1.42 3.67
C ARG A 103 -6.53 -1.31 3.33
N MET A 104 -5.66 -1.16 4.33
CA MET A 104 -4.21 -1.11 4.12
C MET A 104 -3.65 -2.44 3.63
N ALA A 105 -4.13 -3.56 4.16
CA ALA A 105 -3.80 -4.89 3.66
C ALA A 105 -4.17 -5.04 2.19
N ALA A 106 -5.40 -4.68 1.80
CA ALA A 106 -5.86 -4.74 0.40
C ALA A 106 -5.08 -3.81 -0.56
N HIS A 107 -4.50 -2.71 -0.05
CA HIS A 107 -3.61 -1.86 -0.85
C HIS A 107 -2.18 -2.42 -0.91
N SER A 108 -1.70 -3.02 0.17
CA SER A 108 -0.39 -3.69 0.22
C SER A 108 -0.35 -4.88 -0.73
N GLU A 109 -1.40 -5.70 -0.75
CA GLU A 109 -1.53 -6.86 -1.63
C GLU A 109 -1.43 -6.45 -3.12
N ARG A 110 -2.20 -5.41 -3.52
CA ARG A 110 -2.14 -4.88 -4.89
C ARG A 110 -0.76 -4.33 -5.25
N ARG A 111 -0.05 -3.71 -4.31
CA ARG A 111 1.33 -3.25 -4.56
C ARG A 111 2.27 -4.43 -4.74
N ALA A 112 2.17 -5.46 -3.90
CA ALA A 112 2.98 -6.66 -4.01
C ALA A 112 2.75 -7.37 -5.36
N GLU A 113 1.49 -7.45 -5.82
CA GLU A 113 1.17 -8.02 -7.14
C GLU A 113 1.80 -7.20 -8.29
N LEU A 114 1.70 -5.87 -8.25
CA LEU A 114 2.32 -4.99 -9.25
C LEU A 114 3.86 -5.10 -9.24
N ASP A 115 4.46 -5.15 -8.06
CA ASP A 115 5.92 -5.28 -7.91
C ASP A 115 6.40 -6.64 -8.47
N LEU A 116 5.64 -7.71 -8.25
CA LEU A 116 5.92 -9.02 -8.86
C LEU A 116 5.82 -8.95 -10.39
N GLN A 117 4.77 -8.35 -10.94
CA GLN A 117 4.62 -8.19 -12.39
C GLN A 117 5.76 -7.38 -13.02
N ILE A 118 6.15 -6.27 -12.39
CA ILE A 118 7.29 -5.46 -12.84
C ILE A 118 8.59 -6.27 -12.78
N SER A 119 8.78 -7.07 -11.73
CA SER A 119 9.98 -7.90 -11.58
C SER A 119 10.07 -8.96 -12.68
N LEU A 120 8.96 -9.66 -12.99
CA LEU A 120 8.90 -10.65 -14.08
C LEU A 120 9.12 -10.01 -15.46
N LEU A 121 8.56 -8.80 -15.68
CA LEU A 121 8.78 -8.07 -16.92
C LEU A 121 10.26 -7.66 -17.05
N ASN A 122 10.86 -7.14 -15.99
CA ASN A 122 12.28 -6.78 -15.97
C ASN A 122 13.17 -7.99 -16.20
N GLU A 123 12.85 -9.15 -15.62
CA GLU A 123 13.56 -10.41 -15.86
C GLU A 123 13.48 -10.80 -17.34
N HIS A 124 12.28 -10.78 -17.93
CA HIS A 124 12.08 -11.07 -19.35
C HIS A 124 12.87 -10.11 -20.27
N GLU A 125 12.80 -8.81 -20.00
CA GLU A 125 13.54 -7.80 -20.75
C GLU A 125 15.06 -7.95 -20.59
N THR A 126 15.53 -8.28 -19.38
CA THR A 126 16.95 -8.51 -19.10
C THR A 126 17.46 -9.73 -19.86
N THR A 127 16.73 -10.84 -19.86
CA THR A 127 17.08 -12.03 -20.64
C THR A 127 17.11 -11.74 -22.13
N ARG A 128 16.12 -11.00 -22.65
CA ARG A 128 16.10 -10.51 -24.04
C ARG A 128 17.34 -9.66 -24.38
N LEU A 129 17.75 -8.78 -23.47
CA LEU A 129 18.95 -7.96 -23.65
C LEU A 129 20.21 -8.83 -23.66
N ILE A 130 20.32 -9.82 -22.77
CA ILE A 130 21.43 -10.79 -22.75
C ILE A 130 21.48 -11.56 -24.08
N GLU A 131 20.35 -12.07 -24.56
CA GLU A 131 20.26 -12.78 -25.85
C GLU A 131 20.69 -11.89 -27.03
N MET A 132 20.23 -10.64 -27.06
CA MET A 132 20.60 -9.68 -28.10
C MET A 132 22.10 -9.34 -28.05
N VAL A 133 22.67 -9.15 -26.87
CA VAL A 133 24.10 -8.89 -26.68
C VAL A 133 24.92 -10.10 -27.09
N ALA A 134 24.52 -11.31 -26.69
CA ALA A 134 25.18 -12.56 -27.11
C ALA A 134 25.14 -12.76 -28.63
N ALA A 135 24.01 -12.42 -29.28
CA ALA A 135 23.91 -12.46 -30.74
C ALA A 135 24.85 -11.45 -31.41
N LEU A 136 25.06 -10.27 -30.82
CA LEU A 136 25.98 -9.25 -31.32
C LEU A 136 27.45 -9.65 -31.15
N THR A 137 27.86 -10.18 -29.98
CA THR A 137 29.24 -10.64 -29.74
C THR A 137 29.61 -11.78 -30.68
N ALA A 138 28.68 -12.72 -30.91
CA ALA A 138 28.85 -13.80 -31.87
C ALA A 138 29.07 -13.30 -33.31
N ARG A 139 28.31 -12.27 -33.75
CA ARG A 139 28.49 -11.67 -35.08
C ARG A 139 29.81 -10.91 -35.22
N LEU A 140 30.31 -10.32 -34.14
CA LEU A 140 31.55 -9.54 -34.13
C LEU A 140 32.81 -10.41 -33.88
N ASN A 141 32.66 -11.72 -33.63
CA ASN A 141 33.76 -12.63 -33.24
C ASN A 141 34.55 -12.13 -32.01
N ILE A 142 33.88 -11.48 -31.06
CA ILE A 142 34.49 -11.01 -29.82
C ILE A 142 34.17 -12.02 -28.73
N SER A 143 35.19 -12.70 -28.19
CA SER A 143 35.01 -13.54 -27.00
C SER A 143 34.90 -12.67 -25.77
N THR A 144 33.84 -12.85 -25.00
CA THR A 144 33.64 -12.15 -23.72
C THR A 144 33.80 -13.12 -22.55
N PRO A 145 34.28 -12.66 -21.38
CA PRO A 145 34.33 -13.49 -20.18
C PRO A 145 32.96 -14.07 -19.79
N ALA A 146 31.89 -13.37 -20.14
CA ALA A 146 30.50 -13.78 -19.93
C ALA A 146 30.11 -15.03 -20.73
N ASP A 147 30.83 -15.40 -21.81
CA ASP A 147 30.52 -16.58 -22.64
C ASP A 147 30.57 -17.89 -21.85
N LYS A 148 31.27 -17.92 -20.70
CA LYS A 148 31.28 -19.06 -19.77
C LYS A 148 30.07 -19.11 -18.84
N GLU A 149 29.43 -17.97 -18.58
CA GLU A 149 28.31 -17.82 -17.64
C GLU A 149 26.96 -17.68 -18.37
N LEU A 150 26.94 -17.37 -19.67
CA LEU A 150 25.73 -17.33 -20.51
C LEU A 150 24.85 -18.59 -20.46
N PRO A 151 25.40 -19.83 -20.41
CA PRO A 151 24.58 -21.03 -20.25
C PRO A 151 23.86 -21.10 -18.91
N GLU A 152 24.48 -20.57 -17.83
CA GLU A 152 23.89 -20.54 -16.48
C GLU A 152 22.87 -19.39 -16.34
N LEU A 153 23.08 -18.26 -17.02
CA LEU A 153 22.13 -17.13 -17.04
C LEU A 153 20.92 -17.38 -17.95
N ALA A 154 21.05 -18.21 -18.99
CA ALA A 154 19.97 -18.59 -19.90
C ALA A 154 19.13 -19.78 -19.38
N GLU A 155 19.61 -20.47 -18.34
CA GLU A 155 18.81 -21.44 -17.61
C GLU A 155 17.78 -20.68 -16.79
N ASN A 156 16.58 -20.54 -17.37
CA ASN A 156 15.41 -19.93 -16.75
C ASN A 156 15.31 -20.34 -15.28
N VAL A 157 15.42 -19.36 -14.39
CA VAL A 157 14.97 -19.49 -13.02
C VAL A 157 13.44 -19.61 -13.11
N ASP A 158 12.95 -20.83 -13.32
CA ASP A 158 11.52 -21.08 -13.47
C ASP A 158 10.78 -20.51 -12.24
N PRO A 159 9.94 -19.48 -12.41
CA PRO A 159 9.27 -18.83 -11.30
C PRO A 159 8.44 -19.80 -10.46
N GLN A 160 7.94 -20.89 -11.07
CA GLN A 160 7.21 -21.94 -10.35
C GLN A 160 8.12 -22.76 -9.43
N LYS A 161 9.37 -23.04 -9.85
CA LYS A 161 10.36 -23.74 -9.01
C LYS A 161 10.77 -22.89 -7.82
N VAL A 162 10.99 -21.59 -8.03
CA VAL A 162 11.34 -20.67 -6.95
C VAL A 162 10.17 -20.53 -5.97
N MET A 163 8.95 -20.38 -6.45
CA MET A 163 7.75 -20.31 -5.59
C MET A 163 7.60 -21.59 -4.76
N THR A 164 7.82 -22.76 -5.37
CA THR A 164 7.77 -24.06 -4.68
C THR A 164 8.85 -24.17 -3.59
N GLN A 165 10.07 -23.71 -3.87
CA GLN A 165 11.16 -23.73 -2.89
C GLN A 165 10.93 -22.76 -1.72
N ILE A 166 10.37 -21.57 -1.99
CA ILE A 166 10.00 -20.61 -0.94
C ILE A 166 8.92 -21.20 -0.05
N GLN A 167 7.91 -21.84 -0.63
CA GLN A 167 6.81 -22.45 0.12
C GLN A 167 7.30 -23.61 1.00
N GLN A 168 8.16 -24.49 0.46
CA GLN A 168 8.79 -25.56 1.24
C GLN A 168 9.65 -25.02 2.39
N ALA A 169 10.47 -23.99 2.13
CA ALA A 169 11.30 -23.38 3.18
C ALA A 169 10.47 -22.69 4.27
N SER A 170 9.32 -22.11 3.93
CA SER A 170 8.39 -21.54 4.92
C SER A 170 7.69 -22.60 5.76
N GLU A 171 7.30 -23.74 5.16
CA GLU A 171 6.68 -24.86 5.87
C GLU A 171 7.67 -25.55 6.84
N ASP A 172 8.95 -25.61 6.46
CA ASP A 172 10.01 -26.15 7.32
C ASP A 172 10.32 -25.25 8.53
N GLN A 173 10.17 -23.92 8.39
CA GLN A 173 10.31 -22.97 9.51
C GLN A 173 9.12 -22.96 10.46
N GLU A 174 7.91 -23.26 9.98
CA GLU A 174 6.70 -23.30 10.82
C GLU A 174 6.59 -24.61 11.63
N ASN A 175 7.25 -25.69 11.16
CA ASN A 175 7.27 -27.01 11.79
C ASN A 175 8.52 -27.28 12.68
N ALA A 176 9.42 -26.30 12.83
CA ALA A 176 10.63 -26.38 13.65
C ALA A 176 10.48 -25.62 14.98
#